data_AF-A0ABD1V937-F1
#
_entry.id   AF-A0ABD1V937-F1
#
_cell.length_a   1.000
_cell.length_b   1.000
_cell.length_c   1.000
_cell.angle_alpha   90.00
_cell.angle_beta   90.00
_cell.angle_gamma   90.00
#
_symmetry.space_group_name_H-M   'P 1'
#
loop_
_entity.id
_entity.type
_entity.pdbx_description
1 polymer ?
#
loop_
_entity_poly.entity_id
_entity_poly.type
_entity_poly.pdbx_seq_one_letter_code
_entity_poly.pdbx_strand_id
1 'polypeptide(L)'
;METNRLNNKNPSEEVNLIIVSHGLTILLFLMKWFNWTVEQFDGLSNPKNCEHRVLQLGCNGEYSLAMDHKLEELRAWGLSEEMIHDQIFRAYGTKNNLKSTIFLPKSDVFFDDKENSNGFLEENGSNTKRKLAYINQKA
;
A
#
# COMPACT_ATOMS: atom_id res chain seq x y z
N MET A 1 -3.14 6.16 35.44
CA MET A 1 -2.66 5.02 34.63
C MET A 1 -1.99 5.62 33.41
N GLU A 2 -0.66 5.70 33.41
CA GLU A 2 0.08 6.08 32.20
C GLU A 2 0.47 4.81 31.44
N THR A 3 0.07 4.73 30.18
CA THR A 3 0.40 3.62 29.29
C THR A 3 1.41 4.07 28.23
N ASN A 4 2.63 4.40 28.65
CA ASN A 4 3.75 4.60 27.72
C ASN A 4 4.30 3.24 27.25
N ARG A 5 3.50 2.53 26.45
CA ARG A 5 3.87 1.27 25.77
C ARG A 5 4.79 1.48 24.56
N LEU A 6 5.04 2.73 24.17
CA LEU A 6 5.94 3.07 23.06
C LEU A 6 7.43 3.03 23.47
N ASN A 7 7.74 2.93 24.77
CA ASN A 7 9.10 2.74 25.26
C ASN A 7 9.54 1.27 25.15
N ASN A 8 9.51 0.72 23.93
CA ASN A 8 9.90 -0.66 23.73
C ASN A 8 11.43 -0.79 23.74
N LYS A 9 11.98 -1.53 24.73
CA LYS A 9 13.43 -1.75 24.89
C LYS A 9 14.02 -2.67 23.82
N ASN A 10 13.19 -3.32 22.99
CA ASN A 10 13.62 -4.24 21.94
C ASN A 10 13.02 -3.79 20.58
N PRO A 11 13.85 -3.42 19.59
CA PRO A 11 13.39 -2.95 18.27
C PRO A 11 12.82 -4.05 17.36
N SER A 12 12.72 -5.29 17.85
CA SER A 12 12.26 -6.47 17.09
C SER A 12 10.79 -6.81 17.26
N GLU A 13 10.04 -6.07 18.07
CA GLU A 13 8.62 -6.34 18.29
C GLU A 13 7.78 -5.53 17.29
N GLU A 14 6.99 -6.24 16.48
CA GLU A 14 6.04 -5.65 15.54
C GLU A 14 4.89 -4.98 16.31
N VAL A 15 4.67 -3.68 16.06
CA VAL A 15 3.65 -2.89 16.75
C VAL A 15 2.52 -2.55 15.78
N ASN A 16 1.31 -2.99 16.10
CA ASN A 16 0.10 -2.58 15.41
C ASN A 16 -0.58 -1.43 16.16
N LEU A 17 -0.95 -0.36 15.43
CA LEU A 17 -1.61 0.82 15.97
C LEU A 17 -3.09 0.86 15.56
N ILE A 18 -3.97 1.12 16.52
CA ILE A 18 -5.39 1.40 16.26
C ILE A 18 -5.67 2.86 16.63
N ILE A 19 -6.20 3.61 15.67
CA ILE A 19 -6.62 5.00 15.85
C ILE A 19 -8.15 5.03 15.82
N VAL A 20 -8.78 5.45 16.92
CA VAL A 20 -10.23 5.63 17.02
C VAL A 20 -10.53 7.12 17.14
N SER A 21 -11.26 7.66 16.18
CA SER A 21 -11.58 9.09 16.12
C SER A 21 -12.83 9.35 15.28
N HIS A 22 -13.14 10.62 15.03
CA HIS A 22 -14.21 11.05 14.14
C HIS A 22 -13.79 10.95 12.67
N GLY A 23 -14.77 10.80 11.77
CA GLY A 23 -14.53 10.63 10.34
C GLY A 23 -13.65 11.73 9.74
N LEU A 24 -13.97 13.00 10.00
CA LEU A 24 -13.19 14.13 9.51
C LEU A 24 -11.74 14.13 10.06
N THR A 25 -11.55 13.76 11.33
CA THR A 25 -10.23 13.68 11.94
C THR A 25 -9.38 12.58 11.31
N ILE A 26 -9.98 11.44 10.96
CA ILE A 26 -9.31 10.37 10.23
C ILE A 26 -8.91 10.85 8.83
N LEU A 27 -9.79 11.55 8.11
CA LEU A 27 -9.44 12.09 6.79
C LEU A 27 -8.29 13.10 6.86
N LEU A 28 -8.29 14.01 7.85
CA LEU A 28 -7.19 14.96 8.04
C LEU A 28 -5.88 14.26 8.40
N PHE A 29 -5.95 13.18 9.18
CA PHE A 29 -4.79 12.34 9.46
C PHE A 29 -4.26 11.71 8.17
N LEU A 30 -5.11 11.13 7.32
CA LEU A 30 -4.69 10.54 6.04
C LEU A 30 -4.12 11.59 5.09
N MET A 31 -4.76 12.75 4.99
CA MET A 31 -4.27 13.89 4.21
C MET A 31 -2.85 14.27 4.64
N LYS A 32 -2.62 14.40 5.96
CA LYS A 32 -1.29 14.74 6.48
C LYS A 32 -0.28 13.60 6.29
N TRP A 33 -0.72 12.35 6.43
CA TRP A 33 0.12 11.15 6.34
C TRP A 33 0.64 10.94 4.92
N PHE A 34 -0.25 11.01 3.92
CA PHE A 34 0.11 10.83 2.51
C PHE A 34 0.48 12.14 1.80
N ASN A 35 0.48 13.26 2.54
CA ASN A 35 0.76 14.58 2.01
C ASN A 35 -0.15 14.93 0.81
N TRP A 36 -1.44 14.62 0.92
CA TRP A 36 -2.44 14.94 -0.10
C TRP A 36 -2.74 16.44 -0.14
N THR A 37 -3.10 16.92 -1.33
CA THR A 37 -3.50 18.33 -1.53
C THR A 37 -4.91 18.59 -0.98
N VAL A 38 -5.27 19.86 -0.86
CA VAL A 38 -6.62 20.26 -0.42
C VAL A 38 -7.67 19.79 -1.42
N GLU A 39 -7.36 19.84 -2.71
CA GLU A 39 -8.25 19.40 -3.81
C GLU A 39 -8.46 17.89 -3.77
N GLN A 40 -7.41 17.12 -3.50
CA GLN A 40 -7.50 15.67 -3.29
C GLN A 40 -8.32 15.33 -2.04
N PHE A 41 -8.17 16.10 -0.97
CA PHE A 41 -8.92 15.92 0.27
C PHE A 41 -10.42 16.22 0.10
N ASP A 42 -10.78 17.27 -0.65
CA ASP A 42 -12.17 17.69 -0.85
C ASP A 42 -13.03 16.60 -1.52
N GLY A 43 -12.40 15.74 -2.35
CA GLY A 43 -13.05 14.60 -2.98
C GLY A 43 -13.33 13.41 -2.04
N LEU A 44 -12.74 13.38 -0.84
CA LEU A 44 -12.83 12.22 0.05
C LEU A 44 -14.18 12.11 0.76
N SER A 45 -14.67 10.88 0.86
CA SER A 45 -15.86 10.54 1.64
C SER A 45 -15.49 10.17 3.08
N ASN A 46 -16.21 10.77 4.03
CA ASN A 46 -16.11 10.42 5.44
C ASN A 46 -16.36 8.92 5.66
N PRO A 47 -15.55 8.24 6.48
CA PRO A 47 -15.84 6.87 6.91
C PRO A 47 -17.22 6.78 7.56
N LYS A 48 -17.94 5.69 7.32
CA LYS A 48 -19.19 5.39 8.04
C LYS A 48 -18.92 5.05 9.51
N ASN A 49 -19.96 5.10 10.33
CA ASN A 49 -19.86 4.66 11.72
C ASN A 49 -19.33 3.22 11.79
N CYS A 50 -18.27 3.02 12.58
CA CYS A 50 -17.57 1.74 12.72
C CYS A 50 -16.89 1.20 11.44
N GLU A 51 -16.76 2.02 10.39
CA GLU A 51 -15.89 1.70 9.26
C GLU A 51 -14.42 1.77 9.70
N HIS A 52 -13.61 0.82 9.26
CA HIS A 52 -12.16 0.82 9.46
C HIS A 52 -11.46 0.85 8.11
N ARG A 53 -10.28 1.48 8.09
CA ARG A 53 -9.38 1.49 6.95
C ARG A 53 -8.00 1.10 7.45
N VAL A 54 -7.41 0.10 6.82
CA VAL A 54 -6.09 -0.45 7.20
C VAL A 54 -4.98 0.21 6.38
N LEU A 55 -3.99 0.76 7.07
CA LEU A 55 -2.72 1.14 6.47
C LEU A 55 -1.74 0.01 6.75
N GLN A 56 -1.26 -0.66 5.72
CA GLN A 56 -0.32 -1.78 5.85
C GLN A 56 1.01 -1.45 5.19
N LEU A 57 2.10 -1.93 5.80
CA LEU A 57 3.45 -1.75 5.28
C LEU A 57 3.62 -2.51 3.95
N GLY A 58 3.86 -1.76 2.88
CA GLY A 58 4.16 -2.30 1.55
C GLY A 58 5.59 -2.81 1.43
N CYS A 59 5.92 -3.40 0.28
CA CYS A 59 7.26 -3.95 0.03
C CYS A 59 8.35 -2.87 -0.03
N ASN A 60 7.96 -1.62 -0.24
CA ASN A 60 8.86 -0.46 -0.25
C ASN A 60 9.15 0.09 1.16
N GLY A 61 8.57 -0.49 2.21
CA GLY A 61 8.70 0.03 3.57
C GLY A 61 7.83 1.27 3.84
N GLU A 62 6.88 1.58 2.96
CA GLU A 62 5.90 2.64 3.16
C GLU A 62 4.52 2.05 3.44
N TYR A 63 3.74 2.71 4.30
CA TYR A 63 2.36 2.31 4.55
C TYR A 63 1.46 2.68 3.37
N SER A 64 0.53 1.78 3.03
CA SER A 64 -0.42 1.97 1.93
C SER A 64 -1.81 1.45 2.30
N LEU A 65 -2.83 2.11 1.73
CA LEU A 65 -4.21 1.64 1.74
C LEU A 65 -4.46 0.51 0.70
N ALA A 66 -3.65 0.43 -0.35
CA ALA A 66 -3.88 -0.49 -1.48
C ALA A 66 -3.44 -1.95 -1.20
N MET A 67 -2.86 -2.22 -0.03
CA MET A 67 -2.42 -3.57 0.34
C MET A 67 -3.57 -4.45 0.84
N ASP A 68 -4.51 -3.86 1.60
CA ASP A 68 -5.61 -4.57 2.25
C ASP A 68 -6.99 -4.27 1.63
N HIS A 69 -7.07 -3.29 0.71
CA HIS A 69 -8.34 -2.84 0.12
C HIS A 69 -8.35 -2.97 -1.39
N LYS A 70 -9.56 -3.18 -1.93
CA LYS A 70 -9.77 -3.25 -3.37
C LYS A 70 -9.80 -1.86 -3.97
N LEU A 71 -9.41 -1.77 -5.24
CA LEU A 71 -9.44 -0.53 -6.02
C LEU A 71 -10.83 0.13 -6.05
N GLU A 72 -11.89 -0.67 -6.11
CA GLU A 72 -13.28 -0.19 -6.07
C GLU A 72 -13.62 0.52 -4.76
N GLU A 73 -13.07 0.03 -3.63
CA GLU A 73 -13.28 0.64 -2.31
C GLU A 73 -12.54 1.96 -2.21
N LEU A 74 -11.29 2.02 -2.71
CA LEU A 74 -10.52 3.27 -2.76
C LEU A 74 -11.26 4.34 -3.57
N ARG A 75 -11.84 3.97 -4.72
CA ARG A 75 -12.66 4.87 -5.53
C ARG A 75 -13.95 5.27 -4.81
N ALA A 76 -14.62 4.32 -4.15
CA ALA A 76 -15.84 4.61 -3.38
C ALA A 76 -15.58 5.57 -2.20
N TRP A 77 -14.35 5.61 -1.68
CA TRP A 77 -13.92 6.57 -0.68
C TRP A 77 -13.53 7.94 -1.25
N GLY A 78 -13.59 8.11 -2.56
CA GLY A 78 -13.30 9.38 -3.24
C GLY A 78 -11.83 9.61 -3.55
N LEU A 79 -10.98 8.57 -3.49
CA LEU A 79 -9.58 8.71 -3.93
C LEU A 79 -9.56 8.94 -5.45
N SER A 80 -8.83 9.97 -5.89
CA SER A 80 -8.56 10.20 -7.30
C SER A 80 -7.62 9.13 -7.87
N GLU A 81 -7.58 8.99 -9.20
CA GLU A 81 -6.69 8.01 -9.84
C GLU A 81 -5.20 8.29 -9.55
N GLU A 82 -4.83 9.56 -9.35
CA GLU A 82 -3.47 9.94 -8.92
C GLU A 82 -3.15 9.42 -7.51
N MET A 83 -4.08 9.60 -6.56
CA MET A 83 -3.93 9.09 -5.19
C MET A 83 -3.84 7.57 -5.18
N ILE A 84 -4.70 6.90 -5.96
CA ILE A 84 -4.68 5.45 -6.12
C ILE A 84 -3.34 4.96 -6.65
N HIS A 85 -2.79 5.64 -7.65
CA HIS A 85 -1.49 5.27 -8.21
C HIS A 85 -0.37 5.40 -7.16
N ASP A 86 -0.35 6.48 -6.38
CA ASP A 86 0.56 6.64 -5.25
C ASP A 86 0.39 5.51 -4.22
N GLN A 87 -0.85 5.13 -3.87
CA GLN A 87 -1.08 4.01 -2.94
C GLN A 87 -0.57 2.67 -3.47
N ILE A 88 -0.80 2.38 -4.76
CA ILE A 88 -0.29 1.16 -5.41
C ILE A 88 1.24 1.18 -5.42
N PHE A 89 1.86 2.32 -5.72
CA PHE A 89 3.31 2.46 -5.70
C PHE A 89 3.89 2.26 -4.30
N ARG A 90 3.25 2.80 -3.25
CA ARG A 90 3.65 2.54 -1.85
C ARG A 90 3.54 1.06 -1.47
N ALA A 91 2.49 0.39 -1.96
CA ALA A 91 2.25 -1.03 -1.66
C ALA A 91 3.26 -1.96 -2.36
N TYR A 92 3.51 -1.76 -3.65
CA TYR A 92 4.21 -2.73 -4.52
C TYR A 92 5.50 -2.20 -5.17
N GLY A 93 5.75 -0.89 -5.13
CA GLY A 93 6.89 -0.24 -5.76
C GLY A 93 6.91 -0.26 -7.28
N THR A 94 8.11 -0.15 -7.85
CA THR A 94 8.33 -0.13 -9.31
C THR A 94 8.27 -1.55 -9.91
N LYS A 95 7.95 -1.64 -11.23
CA LYS A 95 7.87 -2.86 -12.07
C LYS A 95 8.93 -3.95 -11.80
N ASN A 96 10.13 -3.59 -11.31
CA ASN A 96 11.20 -4.54 -10.98
C ASN A 96 10.87 -5.44 -9.77
N ASN A 97 10.08 -4.98 -8.80
CA ASN A 97 9.55 -5.78 -7.68
C ASN A 97 8.17 -6.40 -7.98
N LEU A 98 7.51 -5.94 -9.05
CA LEU A 98 6.16 -6.33 -9.42
C LEU A 98 6.08 -7.73 -10.07
N LYS A 99 7.20 -8.26 -10.56
CA LYS A 99 7.27 -9.57 -11.23
C LYS A 99 6.99 -10.77 -10.32
N SER A 100 6.99 -10.60 -8.99
CA SER A 100 6.70 -11.69 -8.04
C SER A 100 5.24 -11.76 -7.58
N THR A 101 4.40 -10.76 -7.88
CA THR A 101 3.06 -10.67 -7.31
C THR A 101 2.02 -11.09 -8.34
N ILE A 102 1.57 -12.35 -8.24
CA ILE A 102 0.48 -12.96 -9.03
C ILE A 102 -0.90 -12.29 -8.78
N PHE A 103 -0.96 -11.25 -7.93
CA PHE A 103 -2.18 -10.65 -7.42
C PHE A 103 -2.36 -9.17 -7.80
N LEU A 104 -1.93 -8.78 -8.99
CA LEU A 104 -2.49 -7.56 -9.57
C LEU A 104 -3.89 -7.86 -10.10
N PRO A 105 -4.92 -7.05 -9.80
CA PRO A 105 -6.09 -7.02 -10.67
C PRO A 105 -5.58 -6.69 -12.08
N LYS A 106 -5.89 -7.56 -13.04
CA LYS A 106 -5.63 -7.35 -14.47
C LYS A 106 -6.41 -6.14 -14.97
N SER A 107 -5.96 -4.94 -14.64
CA SER A 107 -6.29 -3.73 -15.36
C SER A 107 -4.98 -3.16 -15.87
N ASP A 108 -4.55 -3.71 -17.00
CA ASP A 108 -3.40 -3.32 -17.83
C ASP A 108 -3.57 -1.90 -18.44
N VAL A 109 -4.05 -0.93 -17.66
CA VAL A 109 -4.43 0.41 -18.15
C VAL A 109 -3.47 1.50 -17.64
N PHE A 110 -2.69 1.26 -16.58
CA PHE A 110 -1.92 2.34 -15.92
C PHE A 110 -0.44 2.40 -16.27
N PHE A 111 0.10 1.36 -16.92
CA PHE A 111 1.53 1.26 -17.22
C PHE A 111 1.80 1.27 -18.74
N ASP A 112 1.03 2.06 -19.50
CA ASP A 112 1.43 2.41 -20.86
C ASP A 112 2.35 3.63 -20.81
N ASP A 113 3.61 3.38 -20.42
CA ASP A 113 4.66 4.38 -20.48
C ASP A 113 5.05 4.57 -21.94
N LYS A 114 4.51 5.62 -22.57
CA LYS A 114 5.30 6.35 -23.56
C LYS A 114 6.53 6.89 -22.85
N GLU A 115 7.63 6.17 -22.88
CA GLU A 115 8.94 6.78 -23.03
C GLU A 115 9.98 5.80 -23.58
N ASN A 116 10.33 6.08 -24.83
CA ASN A 116 11.46 5.52 -25.55
C ASN A 116 12.74 6.22 -25.09
N SER A 117 13.68 5.52 -24.47
CA SER A 117 15.11 5.86 -24.57
C SER A 117 16.04 4.69 -24.22
N ASN A 118 16.56 4.06 -25.28
CA ASN A 118 17.92 3.56 -25.48
C ASN A 118 18.81 3.17 -24.26
N GLY A 119 19.23 1.90 -24.22
CA GLY A 119 20.61 1.52 -23.80
C GLY A 119 20.74 0.33 -22.83
N PHE A 120 21.19 -0.84 -23.33
CA PHE A 120 22.40 -1.59 -22.89
C PHE A 120 22.79 -1.49 -21.38
N LEU A 121 22.91 -2.56 -20.54
CA LEU A 121 23.71 -3.79 -20.65
C LEU A 121 23.36 -4.83 -19.54
N GLU A 122 23.53 -6.10 -19.91
CA GLU A 122 24.11 -7.27 -19.21
C GLU A 122 23.55 -7.89 -17.92
N GLU A 123 23.31 -9.21 -18.05
CA GLU A 123 23.17 -10.21 -17.00
C GLU A 123 24.41 -10.26 -16.08
N ASN A 124 24.19 -10.51 -14.79
CA ASN A 124 25.07 -11.37 -13.99
C ASN A 124 24.25 -11.98 -12.84
N GLY A 125 24.02 -13.30 -12.92
CA GLY A 125 23.37 -14.06 -11.86
C GLY A 125 24.33 -14.40 -10.71
N SER A 126 23.80 -14.51 -9.49
CA SER A 126 24.13 -15.61 -8.55
C SER A 126 23.31 -15.56 -7.25
N ASN A 127 22.60 -16.68 -7.01
CA ASN A 127 22.27 -17.33 -5.74
C ASN A 127 21.70 -16.52 -4.55
N THR A 128 20.44 -16.80 -4.19
CA THR A 128 20.14 -17.45 -2.90
C THR A 128 18.87 -18.29 -3.01
N LYS A 129 19.03 -19.61 -2.85
CA LYS A 129 17.96 -20.61 -2.80
C LYS A 129 17.07 -20.37 -1.57
N ARG A 130 15.75 -20.19 -1.77
CA ARG A 130 14.75 -20.65 -0.81
C ARG A 130 13.75 -21.56 -1.51
N LYS A 131 13.97 -22.84 -1.27
CA LYS A 131 13.14 -24.00 -1.59
C LYS A 131 11.93 -23.94 -0.67
N LEU A 132 10.71 -23.78 -1.18
CA LEU A 132 9.50 -24.07 -0.39
C LEU A 132 8.49 -24.85 -1.24
N ALA A 133 7.97 -25.89 -0.60
CA ALA A 133 7.33 -27.08 -1.16
C ALA A 133 5.93 -26.82 -1.72
N TYR A 134 5.59 -27.60 -2.76
CA TYR A 134 4.22 -27.85 -3.16
C TYR A 134 3.56 -28.82 -2.16
N ILE A 135 2.33 -28.51 -1.72
CA ILE A 135 1.38 -29.53 -1.25
C ILE A 135 0.07 -29.32 -2.02
N ASN A 136 -0.19 -30.23 -2.94
CA ASN A 136 -1.51 -30.48 -3.51
C ASN A 136 -2.37 -31.16 -2.44
N GLN A 137 -3.62 -30.73 -2.28
CA GLN A 137 -4.70 -31.64 -1.90
C GLN A 137 -6.01 -31.19 -2.53
N LYS A 138 -6.38 -31.87 -3.62
CA LYS A 138 -7.77 -32.09 -4.00
C LYS A 138 -8.25 -33.33 -3.25
N ALA A 139 -9.45 -33.27 -2.72
CA ALA A 139 -10.36 -34.41 -2.62
C ALA A 139 -11.59 -34.04 -3.45
#